data_AF-A0A258G4H4-F1
#
_entry.id   AF-A0A258G4H4-F1
#
_cell.length_a   1.000
_cell.length_b   1.000
_cell.length_c   1.000
_cell.angle_alpha   90.00
_cell.angle_beta   90.00
_cell.angle_gamma   90.00
#
_symmetry.space_group_name_H-M   'P 1'
#
loop_
_entity.id
_entity.type
_entity.pdbx_description
1 polymer ?
#
loop_
_entity_poly.entity_id
_entity_poly.type
_entity_poly.pdbx_seq_one_letter_code
_entity_poly.pdbx_strand_id
1 'polypeptide(L)'
;MIFFQTFAPAIAVVGVAGMIGWVLTTWMRIRHGYPLDGQWGQAIYPKTDQESIERIKLLSQENAQLRAELGSIKDRLGNVERIVTDGSHSLHTEIEALRRQPN
;
A
#
# COMPACT_ATOMS: atom_id res chain seq x y z
N MET A 1 -57.03 24.98 -18.56
CA MET A 1 -55.84 25.66 -18.00
C MET A 1 -55.98 26.14 -16.54
N ILE A 2 -57.08 25.86 -15.82
CA ILE A 2 -57.25 26.34 -14.43
C ILE A 2 -56.50 25.45 -13.42
N PHE A 3 -56.53 24.13 -13.63
CA PHE A 3 -55.89 23.14 -12.75
C PHE A 3 -54.38 23.40 -12.55
N PHE A 4 -53.65 23.71 -13.63
CA PHE A 4 -52.23 23.98 -13.54
C PHE A 4 -51.92 25.25 -12.72
N GLN A 5 -52.73 26.30 -12.83
CA GLN A 5 -52.50 27.54 -12.08
C GLN A 5 -52.81 27.42 -10.59
N THR A 6 -53.81 26.61 -10.22
CA THR A 6 -54.15 26.39 -8.81
C THR A 6 -53.12 25.52 -8.10
N PHE A 7 -52.58 24.50 -8.77
CA PHE A 7 -51.64 23.55 -8.16
C PHE A 7 -50.16 23.89 -8.37
N ALA A 8 -49.81 24.73 -9.36
CA ALA A 8 -48.44 25.21 -9.58
C ALA A 8 -47.74 25.75 -8.32
N PRO A 9 -48.35 26.64 -7.50
CA PRO A 9 -47.67 27.15 -6.30
C PRO A 9 -47.43 26.05 -5.27
N ALA A 10 -48.36 25.11 -5.09
CA ALA A 10 -48.20 23.99 -4.16
C ALA A 10 -47.07 23.04 -4.61
N ILE A 11 -47.00 22.73 -5.91
CA ILE A 11 -45.94 21.89 -6.49
C ILE A 11 -44.57 22.57 -6.34
N ALA A 12 -44.49 23.89 -6.56
CA ALA A 12 -43.25 24.65 -6.38
C ALA A 12 -42.76 24.60 -4.92
N VAL A 13 -43.66 24.80 -3.95
CA VAL A 13 -43.33 24.73 -2.52
C VAL A 13 -42.84 23.34 -2.12
N VAL A 14 -43.53 22.28 -2.57
CA VAL A 14 -43.12 20.90 -2.27
C VAL A 14 -41.79 20.55 -2.93
N GLY A 15 -41.54 21.00 -4.17
CA GLY A 15 -40.28 20.80 -4.86
C GLY A 15 -39.10 21.46 -4.15
N VAL A 16 -39.26 22.72 -3.73
CA VAL A 16 -38.23 23.45 -2.98
C VAL A 16 -38.00 22.82 -1.60
N ALA A 17 -39.06 22.47 -0.89
CA ALA A 17 -38.96 21.80 0.41
C ALA A 17 -38.24 20.44 0.32
N GLY A 18 -38.54 19.66 -0.73
CA GLY A 18 -37.87 18.38 -1.00
C GLY A 18 -36.38 18.54 -1.29
N MET A 19 -36.00 19.56 -2.07
CA MET A 19 -34.60 19.85 -2.38
C MET A 19 -33.83 20.30 -1.13
N ILE A 20 -34.42 21.16 -0.30
CA ILE A 20 -33.83 21.56 0.99
C ILE A 20 -33.68 20.35 1.91
N GLY A 21 -34.69 19.48 2.00
CA GLY A 21 -34.63 18.25 2.79
C GLY A 21 -33.49 17.32 2.35
N TRP A 22 -33.29 17.14 1.05
CA TRP A 22 -32.21 16.32 0.51
C TRP A 22 -30.82 16.92 0.79
N VAL A 23 -30.66 18.23 0.63
CA VAL A 23 -29.40 18.92 0.96
C VAL A 23 -29.10 18.82 2.46
N LEU A 24 -30.09 19.02 3.32
CA LEU A 24 -29.92 18.91 4.78
C LEU A 24 -29.55 17.48 5.20
N THR A 25 -30.20 16.46 4.64
CA THR A 25 -29.85 15.06 4.97
C THR A 25 -28.45 14.69 4.50
N THR A 26 -28.03 15.16 3.32
CA THR A 26 -26.66 14.98 2.81
C THR A 26 -25.65 15.75 3.67
N TRP A 27 -25.96 16.97 4.07
CA TRP A 27 -25.12 17.78 4.97
C TRP A 27 -24.96 17.14 6.34
N MET A 28 -26.04 16.62 6.93
CA MET A 28 -26.00 15.88 8.19
C MET A 28 -25.17 14.60 8.05
N ARG A 29 -25.33 13.86 6.96
CA ARG A 29 -24.55 12.64 6.68
C ARG A 29 -23.05 12.92 6.61
N ILE A 30 -22.67 13.99 5.92
CA ILE A 30 -21.28 14.47 5.83
C ILE A 30 -20.74 14.89 7.20
N ARG A 31 -21.51 15.69 7.96
CA ARG A 31 -21.13 16.16 9.30
C ARG A 31 -20.96 15.02 10.32
N HIS A 32 -21.77 13.98 10.24
CA HIS A 32 -21.76 12.84 11.17
C HIS A 32 -20.89 11.66 10.67
N GLY A 33 -20.16 11.82 9.56
CA GLY A 33 -19.20 10.83 9.08
C GLY A 33 -19.82 9.54 8.54
N TYR A 34 -21.11 9.57 8.16
CA TYR A 34 -21.73 8.43 7.48
C TYR A 34 -21.21 8.35 6.04
N PRO A 35 -20.89 7.15 5.54
CA PRO A 35 -20.38 6.99 4.19
C PRO A 35 -21.40 7.51 3.18
N LEU A 36 -20.92 8.39 2.29
CA LEU A 36 -21.66 8.72 1.08
C LEU A 36 -21.47 7.53 0.14
N ASP A 37 -22.51 6.72 0.01
CA ASP A 37 -22.53 5.66 -1.01
C ASP A 37 -22.39 6.34 -2.37
N GLY A 38 -21.26 6.11 -3.04
CA GLY A 38 -21.16 6.38 -4.46
C GLY A 38 -22.27 5.64 -5.19
N GLN A 39 -22.59 6.08 -6.41
CA GLN A 39 -23.71 5.54 -7.21
C GLN A 39 -23.62 4.01 -7.47
N TRP A 40 -22.52 3.37 -7.07
CA TRP A 40 -22.18 1.95 -7.17
C TRP A 40 -21.71 1.34 -5.82
N GLY A 41 -22.25 1.78 -4.67
CA GLY A 41 -22.04 1.09 -3.39
C GLY A 41 -20.61 1.09 -2.83
N GLN A 42 -19.71 1.90 -3.39
CA GLN A 42 -18.46 2.21 -2.72
C GLN A 42 -18.74 3.30 -1.68
N ALA A 43 -18.68 2.91 -0.41
CA ALA A 43 -18.53 3.83 0.69
C ALA A 43 -17.23 4.63 0.46
N ILE A 44 -17.37 5.88 0.00
CA ILE A 44 -16.26 6.83 0.02
C ILE A 44 -16.07 7.18 1.50
N TYR A 45 -15.30 6.35 2.20
CA TYR A 45 -14.68 6.76 3.43
C TYR A 45 -13.58 7.74 3.05
N PRO A 46 -13.65 9.04 3.41
CA PRO A 46 -12.44 9.81 3.60
C PRO A 46 -11.77 9.19 4.83
N LYS A 47 -11.06 8.07 4.64
CA LYS A 47 -10.18 7.58 5.68
C LYS A 47 -9.13 8.66 5.84
N THR A 48 -9.17 9.29 7.00
CA THR A 48 -8.06 10.00 7.60
C THR A 48 -6.94 8.98 7.75
N ASP A 49 -6.22 8.76 6.67
CA ASP A 49 -5.30 7.64 6.47
C ASP A 49 -3.93 7.94 7.09
N GLN A 50 -3.86 8.85 8.06
CA GLN A 50 -2.59 9.30 8.63
C GLN A 50 -1.89 8.15 9.36
N GLU A 51 -2.65 7.33 10.09
CA GLU A 51 -2.15 6.12 10.72
C GLU A 51 -1.74 5.05 9.69
N SER A 52 -2.50 4.88 8.60
CA SER A 52 -2.13 3.93 7.54
C SER A 52 -0.88 4.40 6.78
N ILE A 53 -0.76 5.70 6.51
CA ILE A 53 0.41 6.32 5.87
C ILE A 53 1.64 6.18 6.77
N GLU A 54 1.50 6.38 8.08
CA GLU A 54 2.57 6.14 9.05
C GLU A 54 2.98 4.66 9.09
N ARG A 55 2.03 3.74 9.11
CA ARG A 55 2.30 2.29 9.03
C ARG A 55 2.98 1.90 7.72
N ILE A 56 2.56 2.45 6.58
CA ILE A 56 3.21 2.23 5.28
C ILE A 56 4.64 2.77 5.30
N LYS A 57 4.88 3.92 5.93
CA LYS A 57 6.23 4.49 6.08
C LYS A 57 7.11 3.60 6.96
N LEU A 58 6.61 3.11 8.09
CA LEU A 58 7.33 2.17 8.96
C LEU A 58 7.65 0.86 8.23
N LEU A 59 6.67 0.26 7.55
CA LEU A 59 6.88 -0.96 6.75
C LEU A 59 7.88 -0.74 5.61
N SER A 60 7.87 0.44 4.98
CA SER A 60 8.85 0.77 3.94
C SER A 60 10.27 0.88 4.50
N GLN A 61 10.43 1.40 5.71
CA GLN A 61 11.71 1.45 6.42
C GLN A 61 12.20 0.05 6.81
N GLU A 62 11.32 -0.81 7.35
CA GLU A 62 11.65 -2.20 7.67
C GLU A 62 12.08 -2.98 6.42
N ASN A 63 11.38 -2.80 5.30
CA ASN A 63 11.77 -3.42 4.03
C ASN A 63 13.14 -2.94 3.52
N ALA A 64 13.48 -1.66 3.72
CA ALA A 64 14.80 -1.13 3.35
C ALA A 64 15.91 -1.74 4.22
N GLN A 65 15.66 -1.88 5.53
CA GLN A 65 16.59 -2.53 6.46
C GLN A 65 16.79 -4.01 6.12
N LEU A 66 15.70 -4.77 5.91
CA LEU A 66 15.78 -6.18 5.55
C LEU A 66 16.56 -6.40 4.25
N ARG A 67 16.39 -5.52 3.27
CA ARG A 67 17.17 -5.57 2.02
C ARG A 67 18.66 -5.32 2.25
N ALA A 68 19.01 -4.42 3.16
CA ALA A 68 20.40 -4.18 3.53
C ALA A 68 21.02 -5.38 4.27
N GLU A 69 20.28 -5.96 5.23
CA GLU A 69 20.70 -7.17 5.94
C GLU A 69 20.88 -8.35 4.98
N LEU A 70 19.94 -8.58 4.06
CA LEU A 70 20.06 -9.59 3.00
C LEU A 70 21.26 -9.34 2.09
N GLY A 71 21.56 -8.08 1.76
CA GLY A 71 22.76 -7.71 1.00
C GLY A 71 24.05 -8.13 1.71
N SER A 72 24.16 -7.83 3.01
CA SER A 72 25.33 -8.21 3.81
C SER A 72 25.53 -9.73 3.91
N ILE A 73 24.44 -10.49 3.99
CA ILE A 73 24.47 -11.96 4.01
C ILE A 73 24.93 -12.49 2.66
N LYS A 74 24.44 -11.90 1.55
CA LYS A 74 24.85 -12.26 0.20
C LYS A 74 26.36 -12.05 -0.02
N ASP A 75 26.91 -10.92 0.43
CA ASP A 75 28.35 -10.63 0.33
C ASP A 75 29.19 -11.65 1.11
N ARG A 76 28.74 -12.02 2.31
CA ARG A 76 29.39 -13.07 3.11
C ARG A 76 29.31 -14.44 2.44
N LEU A 77 28.17 -14.79 1.85
CA LEU A 77 28.02 -16.04 1.11
C LEU A 77 28.97 -16.09 -0.09
N GLY A 78 29.13 -14.99 -0.83
CA GLY A 78 30.10 -14.91 -1.92
C GLY A 78 31.55 -15.07 -1.45
N ASN A 79 31.90 -14.48 -0.31
CA ASN A 79 33.22 -14.69 0.30
C ASN A 79 33.44 -16.15 0.70
N VAL A 80 32.43 -16.82 1.27
CA VAL A 80 32.50 -18.24 1.62
C VAL A 80 32.65 -19.09 0.36
N GLU A 81 31.87 -18.82 -0.68
CA GLU A 81 31.97 -19.50 -1.99
C GLU A 81 33.39 -19.38 -2.57
N ARG A 82 33.99 -18.18 -2.50
CA ARG A 82 35.36 -17.94 -2.93
C ARG A 82 36.37 -18.75 -2.12
N ILE A 83 36.26 -18.78 -0.79
CA ILE A 83 37.17 -19.55 0.08
C ILE A 83 37.10 -21.04 -0.25
N VAL A 84 35.88 -21.57 -0.37
CA VAL A 84 35.66 -23.01 -0.65
C VAL A 84 36.19 -23.38 -2.03
N THR A 85 35.98 -22.52 -3.02
CA THR A 85 36.42 -22.78 -4.40
C THR A 85 37.94 -22.62 -4.55
N ASP A 86 38.50 -21.48 -4.14
CA ASP A 86 39.93 -21.18 -4.30
C ASP A 86 40.80 -22.11 -3.42
N GLY A 87 40.37 -22.40 -2.19
CA GLY A 87 41.10 -23.27 -1.27
C GLY A 87 41.18 -24.73 -1.74
N SER A 88 40.15 -25.22 -2.43
CA SER A 88 40.15 -26.59 -2.98
C SER A 88 41.15 -26.75 -4.13
N HIS A 89 41.24 -25.74 -5.01
CA HIS A 89 42.19 -25.76 -6.12
C HIS A 89 43.65 -25.58 -5.66
N SER A 90 43.90 -24.75 -4.65
CA SER A 90 45.25 -24.55 -4.12
C SER A 90 45.79 -25.81 -3.46
N LEU A 91 44.98 -26.48 -2.62
CA LEU A 91 45.37 -27.73 -1.95
C LEU A 91 45.64 -28.85 -2.96
N HIS A 92 44.79 -29.00 -3.99
CA HIS A 92 45.01 -30.01 -5.03
C HIS A 92 46.33 -29.78 -5.79
N THR A 93 46.64 -28.52 -6.10
CA THR A 93 47.89 -28.15 -6.77
C THR A 93 49.11 -28.44 -5.88
N GLU A 94 49.00 -28.14 -4.59
CA GLU A 94 50.07 -28.36 -3.60
C GLU A 94 50.33 -29.87 -3.38
N ILE A 95 49.27 -30.69 -3.34
CA ILE A 95 49.38 -32.16 -3.29
C ILE A 95 50.09 -32.71 -4.54
N GLU A 96 49.72 -32.26 -5.75
CA GLU A 96 50.37 -32.70 -6.99
C GLU A 96 51.81 -32.17 -7.13
N ALA A 97 52.17 -31.07 -6.47
CA ALA A 97 53.55 -30.61 -6.39
C ALA A 97 54.39 -31.51 -5.46
N LEU A 98 53.88 -31.86 -4.28
CA LEU A 98 54.53 -32.79 -3.36
C LEU A 98 54.68 -34.19 -3.97
N ARG A 99 53.69 -34.65 -4.74
CA ARG A 99 53.72 -35.97 -5.40
C ARG A 99 54.75 -36.06 -6.53
N ARG A 100 55.06 -34.94 -7.19
CA ARG A 100 56.06 -34.86 -8.27
C ARG A 100 57.48 -34.68 -7.76
N GLN A 101 57.67 -34.35 -6.49
CA GLN A 101 59.00 -34.27 -5.89
C GLN A 101 59.47 -35.70 -5.60
N PRO A 102 60.45 -36.25 -6.35
CA PRO A 102 60.97 -37.58 -6.07
C PRO A 102 61.85 -37.50 -4.82
N ASN A 103 61.69 -38.47 -3.92
CA ASN A 103 62.56 -38.67 -2.76
C ASN A 103 64.02 -38.87 -3.19
#